data_AF-A0A4Q3RF48-F1
#
_entry.id   AF-A0A4Q3RF48-F1
#
_cell.length_a   1.000
_cell.length_b   1.000
_cell.length_c   1.000
_cell.angle_alpha   90.00
_cell.angle_beta   90.00
_cell.angle_gamma   90.00
#
_symmetry.space_group_name_H-M   'P 1'
#
loop_
_entity.id
_entity.type
_entity.pdbx_description
1 polymer ?
#
loop_
_entity_poly.entity_id
_entity_poly.type
_entity_poly.pdbx_seq_one_letter_code
_entity_poly.pdbx_strand_id
1 'polypeptide(L)'
;MAGGNWYKISVPADGVYKVDVPFLTSLGLGGNISSSQLRLFGNTGNMLPEAAGASRVDDLEELAITVEDGGDGQLNGNDYFLFYSNGPDKWIKDSANKRFSHQKNLYSDKTYYYISIGGTGKRILSQPSSPSPLATVTSFDERFFHELDTVSFLNSGKEWFGEEFSALPGRSLTRNFPLP
;
A
#
# COMPACT_ATOMS: atom_id res chain seq x y z
N MET A 1 -7.23 -7.54 25.57
CA MET A 1 -6.01 -8.16 24.98
C MET A 1 -6.48 -9.03 23.84
N ALA A 2 -6.10 -8.71 22.59
CA ALA A 2 -6.47 -9.56 21.46
C ALA A 2 -5.67 -10.87 21.53
N GLY A 3 -6.33 -11.97 21.86
CA GLY A 3 -5.74 -13.31 21.78
C GLY A 3 -5.65 -13.75 20.33
N GLY A 4 -4.54 -14.36 19.93
CA GLY A 4 -4.31 -14.86 18.57
C GLY A 4 -2.87 -14.67 18.11
N ASN A 5 -2.44 -15.47 17.14
CA ASN A 5 -1.14 -15.31 16.50
C ASN A 5 -1.23 -14.23 15.42
N TRP A 6 -0.38 -13.22 15.50
CA TRP A 6 -0.31 -12.10 14.58
C TRP A 6 0.98 -12.12 13.79
N TYR A 7 0.89 -11.98 12.47
CA TYR A 7 2.04 -12.04 11.57
C TYR A 7 2.15 -10.73 10.81
N LYS A 8 3.27 -10.03 10.98
CA LYS A 8 3.50 -8.72 10.40
C LYS A 8 4.06 -8.85 8.98
N ILE A 9 3.47 -8.13 8.04
CA ILE A 9 3.94 -7.99 6.66
C ILE A 9 4.10 -6.52 6.32
N SER A 10 4.88 -6.21 5.28
CA SER A 10 5.10 -4.84 4.83
C SER A 10 5.08 -4.75 3.32
N VAL A 11 4.61 -3.63 2.79
CA VAL A 11 4.58 -3.33 1.36
C VAL A 11 5.21 -1.95 1.08
N PRO A 12 5.94 -1.80 -0.04
CA PRO A 12 6.66 -0.56 -0.32
C PRO A 12 5.83 0.50 -1.07
N ALA A 13 4.75 0.11 -1.75
CA ALA A 13 4.01 0.99 -2.66
C ALA A 13 2.51 0.69 -2.66
N ASP A 14 1.72 1.57 -3.26
CA ASP A 14 0.32 1.28 -3.54
C ASP A 14 0.16 0.20 -4.62
N GLY A 15 -0.95 -0.53 -4.57
CA GLY A 15 -1.25 -1.56 -5.56
C GLY A 15 -1.88 -2.82 -4.97
N VAL A 16 -2.12 -3.79 -5.85
CA VAL A 16 -2.64 -5.12 -5.50
C VAL A 16 -1.48 -6.05 -5.21
N TYR A 17 -1.48 -6.65 -4.02
CA TYR A 17 -0.46 -7.57 -3.57
C TYR A 17 -0.99 -8.99 -3.52
N LYS A 18 -0.16 -9.93 -3.99
CA LYS A 18 -0.39 -11.36 -3.85
C LYS A 18 0.41 -11.93 -2.69
N VAL A 19 -0.27 -12.66 -1.82
CA VAL A 19 0.34 -13.37 -0.70
C VAL A 19 0.03 -14.84 -0.85
N ASP A 20 1.04 -15.62 -1.20
CA ASP A 20 0.92 -17.05 -1.46
C ASP A 20 1.30 -17.91 -0.25
N VAL A 21 0.91 -19.18 -0.29
CA VAL A 21 1.19 -20.15 0.77
C VAL A 21 2.69 -20.30 1.08
N PRO A 22 3.63 -20.30 0.10
CA PRO A 22 5.06 -20.29 0.38
C PRO A 22 5.50 -19.09 1.23
N PHE A 23 5.02 -17.88 0.92
CA PHE A 23 5.32 -16.70 1.73
C PHE A 23 4.74 -16.82 3.15
N LEU A 24 3.50 -17.29 3.29
CA LEU A 24 2.89 -17.52 4.61
C LEU A 24 3.70 -18.54 5.44
N THR A 25 4.11 -19.63 4.80
CA THR A 25 4.96 -20.65 5.44
C THR A 25 6.28 -20.04 5.93
N SER A 26 6.88 -19.12 5.17
CA SER A 26 8.10 -18.41 5.58
C SER A 26 7.92 -17.54 6.84
N LEU A 27 6.70 -17.07 7.10
CA LEU A 27 6.34 -16.33 8.32
C LEU A 27 6.03 -17.24 9.51
N GLY A 28 6.08 -18.55 9.33
CA GLY A 28 5.66 -19.55 10.33
C GLY A 28 4.16 -19.87 10.31
N LEU A 29 3.40 -19.36 9.33
CA LEU A 29 2.02 -19.76 9.05
C LEU A 29 2.05 -21.02 8.16
N GLY A 30 2.17 -22.19 8.78
CA GLY A 30 2.13 -23.48 8.09
C GLY A 30 0.89 -24.31 8.43
N GLY A 31 0.57 -25.28 7.57
CA GLY A 31 -0.50 -26.26 7.77
C GLY A 31 -1.82 -25.91 7.07
N ASN A 32 -2.89 -26.64 7.39
CA ASN A 32 -4.22 -26.42 6.81
C ASN A 32 -4.87 -25.18 7.42
N ILE A 33 -4.69 -24.04 6.78
CA ILE A 33 -5.34 -22.78 7.16
C ILE A 33 -6.73 -22.77 6.53
N SER A 34 -7.80 -22.60 7.31
CA SER A 34 -9.13 -22.43 6.71
C SER A 34 -9.19 -21.10 5.96
N SER A 35 -9.54 -21.15 4.68
CA SER A 35 -9.65 -19.97 3.82
C SER A 35 -10.61 -18.94 4.37
N SER A 36 -11.67 -19.35 5.08
CA SER A 36 -12.66 -18.44 5.69
C SER A 36 -12.16 -17.69 6.93
N GLN A 37 -11.12 -18.22 7.58
CA GLN A 37 -10.57 -17.69 8.83
C GLN A 37 -9.38 -16.76 8.63
N LEU A 38 -8.89 -16.63 7.39
CA LEU A 38 -7.83 -15.70 7.06
C LEU A 38 -8.33 -14.26 7.13
N ARG A 39 -7.62 -13.43 7.90
CA ARG A 39 -7.93 -12.02 8.15
C ARG A 39 -6.69 -11.17 7.94
N LEU A 40 -6.88 -9.99 7.35
CA LEU A 40 -5.84 -9.00 7.16
C LEU A 40 -6.26 -7.70 7.85
N PHE A 41 -5.36 -7.17 8.65
CA PHE A 41 -5.56 -5.94 9.39
C PHE A 41 -4.50 -4.92 9.03
N GLY A 42 -4.89 -3.66 9.02
CA GLY A 42 -3.99 -2.57 8.70
C GLY A 42 -4.59 -1.23 9.05
N ASN A 43 -3.77 -0.21 8.90
CA ASN A 43 -4.24 1.17 8.85
C ASN A 43 -4.03 1.69 7.42
N THR A 44 -4.53 2.89 7.13
CA THR A 44 -4.48 3.57 5.85
C THR A 44 -3.06 3.80 5.26
N GLY A 45 -2.00 3.37 5.93
CA GLY A 45 -0.61 3.38 5.41
C GLY A 45 0.07 4.75 5.39
N ASN A 46 -0.70 5.82 5.55
CA ASN A 46 -0.21 7.18 5.42
C ASN A 46 0.65 7.62 6.60
N MET A 47 1.44 8.67 6.36
CA MET A 47 2.17 9.39 7.39
C MET A 47 1.22 9.88 8.50
N LEU A 48 1.62 9.65 9.76
CA LEU A 48 0.86 10.12 10.91
C LEU A 48 0.83 11.65 10.97
N PRO A 49 -0.28 12.26 11.42
CA PRO A 49 -0.34 13.69 11.67
C PRO A 49 0.68 14.12 12.73
N GLU A 50 1.39 15.21 12.49
CA GLU A 50 2.36 15.77 13.44
C GLU A 50 1.70 16.70 14.48
N ALA A 51 0.53 17.26 14.13
CA ALA A 51 -0.19 18.16 15.01
C ALA A 51 -0.75 17.41 16.22
N ALA A 52 -0.45 17.92 17.43
CA ALA A 52 -0.98 17.37 18.65
C ALA A 52 -2.53 17.43 18.66
N GLY A 53 -3.17 16.30 18.94
CA GLY A 53 -4.63 16.18 18.95
C GLY A 53 -5.29 16.02 17.57
N ALA A 54 -4.52 15.97 16.48
CA ALA A 54 -5.06 15.62 15.19
C ALA A 54 -5.61 14.18 15.20
N SER A 55 -6.73 13.97 14.51
CA SER A 55 -7.39 12.67 14.44
C SER A 55 -6.47 11.63 13.81
N ARG A 56 -6.40 10.47 14.45
CA ARG A 56 -5.72 9.29 13.94
C ARG A 56 -6.61 8.08 14.18
N VAL A 57 -6.56 7.12 13.27
CA VAL A 57 -7.19 5.82 13.51
C VAL A 57 -6.40 5.13 14.61
N ASP A 58 -7.06 4.85 15.73
CA ASP A 58 -6.43 4.30 16.94
C ASP A 58 -6.17 2.79 16.79
N ASP A 59 -7.13 2.08 16.21
CA ASP A 59 -7.09 0.63 16.05
C ASP A 59 -6.78 0.20 14.60
N LEU A 60 -6.34 -1.05 14.46
CA LEU A 60 -6.24 -1.67 13.13
C LEU A 60 -7.64 -2.02 12.62
N GLU A 61 -7.90 -1.69 11.36
CA GLU A 61 -9.13 -2.06 10.68
C GLU A 61 -8.92 -3.32 9.85
N GLU A 62 -9.96 -4.14 9.72
CA GLU A 62 -9.93 -5.31 8.86
C GLU A 62 -10.14 -4.93 7.40
N LEU A 63 -9.18 -5.33 6.56
CA LEU A 63 -9.22 -5.15 5.11
C LEU A 63 -9.97 -6.29 4.45
N ALA A 64 -10.76 -5.96 3.44
CA ALA A 64 -11.38 -6.96 2.59
C ALA A 64 -10.32 -7.58 1.66
N ILE A 65 -10.24 -8.91 1.65
CA ILE A 65 -9.31 -9.67 0.79
C ILE A 65 -10.08 -10.56 -0.18
N THR A 66 -9.45 -10.90 -1.30
CA THR A 66 -9.89 -12.01 -2.16
C THR A 66 -9.04 -13.22 -1.83
N VAL A 67 -9.64 -14.39 -1.69
CA VAL A 67 -8.92 -15.64 -1.43
C VAL A 67 -9.20 -16.58 -2.60
N GLU A 68 -8.15 -17.12 -3.19
CA GLU A 68 -8.18 -18.08 -4.29
C GLU A 68 -7.67 -19.41 -3.75
N ASP A 69 -8.59 -20.31 -3.39
CA ASP A 69 -8.32 -21.58 -2.71
C ASP A 69 -8.82 -22.82 -3.48
N GLY A 70 -9.14 -22.66 -4.77
CA GLY A 70 -9.68 -23.74 -5.59
C GLY A 70 -11.06 -24.28 -5.16
N GLY A 71 -11.69 -23.70 -4.12
CA GLY A 71 -13.02 -24.07 -3.64
C GLY A 71 -13.06 -25.20 -2.61
N ASP A 72 -11.92 -25.65 -2.08
CA ASP A 72 -11.87 -26.70 -1.03
C ASP A 72 -11.99 -26.14 0.41
N GLY A 73 -11.99 -24.81 0.55
CA GLY A 73 -12.10 -24.10 1.82
C GLY A 73 -10.82 -24.08 2.66
N GLN A 74 -9.69 -24.50 2.08
CA GLN A 74 -8.38 -24.54 2.72
C GLN A 74 -7.36 -23.78 1.88
N LEU A 75 -6.58 -22.92 2.51
CA LEU A 75 -5.49 -22.20 1.87
C LEU A 75 -4.22 -23.07 1.92
N ASN A 76 -3.95 -23.83 0.85
CA ASN A 76 -2.83 -24.76 0.79
C ASN A 76 -2.14 -24.78 -0.60
N GLY A 77 -1.04 -25.52 -0.74
CA GLY A 77 -0.40 -25.72 -2.06
C GLY A 77 -0.06 -24.44 -2.82
N ASN A 78 -0.77 -24.18 -3.93
CA ASN A 78 -0.58 -23.04 -4.82
C ASN A 78 -1.56 -21.88 -4.58
N ASP A 79 -2.34 -21.95 -3.50
CA ASP A 79 -3.36 -20.98 -3.17
C ASP A 79 -2.74 -19.65 -2.69
N TYR A 80 -3.53 -18.60 -2.75
CA TYR A 80 -3.11 -17.27 -2.38
C TYR A 80 -4.29 -16.37 -2.00
N PHE A 81 -3.98 -15.23 -1.39
CA PHE A 81 -4.93 -14.15 -1.26
C PHE A 81 -4.39 -12.85 -1.86
N LEU A 82 -5.32 -11.99 -2.26
CA LEU A 82 -5.07 -10.67 -2.80
C LEU A 82 -5.63 -9.60 -1.89
N PHE A 83 -4.91 -8.49 -1.76
CA PHE A 83 -5.39 -7.29 -1.10
C PHE A 83 -4.83 -6.04 -1.76
N TYR A 84 -5.54 -4.92 -1.63
CA TYR A 84 -5.06 -3.62 -2.10
C TYR A 84 -4.41 -2.84 -0.95
N SER A 85 -3.24 -2.27 -1.20
CA SER A 85 -2.57 -1.34 -0.30
C SER A 85 -2.54 0.06 -0.89
N ASN A 86 -2.64 1.08 -0.03
CA ASN A 86 -2.43 2.48 -0.40
C ASN A 86 -0.96 2.90 -0.36
N GLY A 87 -0.01 1.99 -0.07
CA GLY A 87 1.40 2.35 0.09
C GLY A 87 1.66 3.26 1.30
N PRO A 88 2.93 3.70 1.50
CA PRO A 88 3.31 4.63 2.55
C PRO A 88 3.04 6.10 2.20
N ASP A 89 3.12 6.43 0.91
CA ASP A 89 2.99 7.77 0.35
C ASP A 89 1.56 8.07 -0.07
N LYS A 90 1.21 9.35 -0.21
CA LYS A 90 -0.17 9.77 -0.45
C LYS A 90 -0.30 10.85 -1.52
N TRP A 91 -1.24 10.64 -2.44
CA TRP A 91 -1.79 11.71 -3.26
C TRP A 91 -2.98 12.37 -2.57
N ILE A 92 -2.87 13.67 -2.31
CA ILE A 92 -3.92 14.50 -1.72
C ILE A 92 -4.60 15.29 -2.83
N LYS A 93 -5.91 15.10 -3.00
CA LYS A 93 -6.72 15.82 -3.99
C LYS A 93 -7.26 17.11 -3.39
N ASP A 94 -6.96 18.23 -4.05
CA ASP A 94 -7.61 19.51 -3.82
C ASP A 94 -8.59 19.79 -4.97
N SER A 95 -9.86 19.45 -4.72
CA SER A 95 -10.92 19.63 -5.71
C SER A 95 -11.26 21.10 -5.95
N ALA A 96 -11.05 21.99 -4.98
CA ALA A 96 -11.40 23.41 -5.10
C ALA A 96 -10.44 24.11 -6.05
N ASN A 97 -9.14 23.83 -5.92
CA ASN A 97 -8.11 24.39 -6.79
C ASN A 97 -7.78 23.50 -8.01
N LYS A 98 -8.46 22.35 -8.15
CA LYS A 98 -8.21 21.34 -9.20
C LYS A 98 -6.74 20.90 -9.25
N ARG A 99 -6.17 20.60 -8.09
CA ARG A 99 -4.76 20.20 -7.94
C ARG A 99 -4.63 18.88 -7.19
N PHE A 100 -3.47 18.26 -7.36
CA PHE A 100 -3.03 17.15 -6.53
C PHE A 100 -1.68 17.52 -5.91
N SER A 101 -1.49 17.18 -4.64
CA SER A 101 -0.18 17.23 -3.99
C SER A 101 0.24 15.81 -3.62
N HIS A 102 1.50 15.48 -3.87
CA HIS A 102 2.09 14.25 -3.37
C HIS A 102 2.71 14.51 -2.01
N GLN A 103 2.44 13.63 -1.06
CA GLN A 103 3.02 13.64 0.27
C GLN A 103 3.81 12.35 0.45
N LYS A 104 5.14 12.48 0.44
CA LYS A 104 6.05 11.39 0.78
C LYS A 104 6.08 11.19 2.29
N ASN A 105 6.13 9.95 2.73
CA ASN A 105 6.20 9.61 4.15
C ASN A 105 7.61 9.84 4.68
N LEU A 106 7.73 10.77 5.63
CA LEU A 106 9.02 11.17 6.18
C LEU A 106 9.63 10.15 7.15
N TYR A 107 8.84 9.15 7.57
CA TYR A 107 9.21 8.27 8.68
C TYR A 107 9.29 6.79 8.29
N SER A 108 8.77 6.40 7.13
CA SER A 108 8.77 5.02 6.68
C SER A 108 8.65 4.94 5.17
N ASP A 109 9.43 4.05 4.55
CA ASP A 109 9.35 3.65 3.14
C ASP A 109 8.37 2.48 2.92
N LYS A 110 7.67 2.06 3.97
CA LYS A 110 6.81 0.87 3.98
C LYS A 110 5.52 1.10 4.76
N THR A 111 4.46 0.45 4.28
CA THR A 111 3.21 0.27 5.02
C THR A 111 3.12 -1.12 5.58
N TYR A 112 2.61 -1.23 6.81
CA TYR A 112 2.56 -2.48 7.55
C TYR A 112 1.14 -3.02 7.69
N TYR A 113 1.00 -4.32 7.53
CA TYR A 113 -0.23 -5.07 7.74
C TYR A 113 0.02 -6.25 8.67
N TYR A 114 -1.07 -6.79 9.21
CA TYR A 114 -1.03 -7.87 10.18
C TYR A 114 -2.02 -8.95 9.75
N ILE A 115 -1.52 -10.16 9.58
CA ILE A 115 -2.32 -11.34 9.28
C ILE A 115 -2.70 -11.99 10.60
N SER A 116 -3.95 -12.41 10.70
CA SER A 116 -4.47 -13.22 11.82
C SER A 116 -5.32 -14.35 11.27
N ILE A 117 -5.29 -15.50 11.96
CA ILE A 117 -6.12 -16.67 11.64
C ILE A 117 -7.17 -16.86 12.74
N GLY A 118 -8.44 -16.88 12.37
CA GLY A 118 -9.57 -17.14 13.26
C GLY A 118 -10.74 -16.20 13.02
N GLY A 119 -11.94 -16.56 13.50
CA GLY A 119 -13.17 -15.82 13.21
C GLY A 119 -13.56 -15.89 11.73
N THR A 120 -14.44 -14.98 11.28
CA THR A 120 -14.86 -14.87 9.88
C THR A 120 -14.16 -13.70 9.23
N GLY A 121 -13.32 -13.97 8.23
CA GLY A 121 -12.57 -12.92 7.57
C GLY A 121 -13.37 -12.12 6.55
N LYS A 122 -13.07 -10.82 6.48
CA LYS A 122 -13.69 -9.89 5.53
C LYS A 122 -13.28 -10.22 4.10
N ARG A 123 -14.26 -10.27 3.19
CA ARG A 123 -14.03 -10.56 1.76
C ARG A 123 -14.48 -9.40 0.89
N ILE A 124 -13.86 -9.26 -0.28
CA ILE A 124 -14.35 -8.34 -1.31
C ILE A 124 -15.71 -8.84 -1.79
N LEU A 125 -16.70 -7.94 -1.86
CA LEU A 125 -18.03 -8.28 -2.34
C LEU A 125 -17.98 -8.45 -3.86
N SER A 126 -18.55 -9.55 -4.35
CA SER A 126 -18.73 -9.74 -5.78
C SER A 126 -19.76 -8.75 -6.30
N GLN A 127 -19.39 -7.98 -7.32
CA GLN A 127 -20.31 -7.14 -8.06
C GLN A 127 -20.64 -7.83 -9.39
N PRO A 128 -21.92 -8.03 -9.73
CA PRO A 128 -22.28 -8.65 -11.00
C PRO A 128 -21.77 -7.78 -12.16
N SER A 129 -21.14 -8.41 -13.14
CA SER A 129 -20.70 -7.74 -14.37
C SER A 129 -21.91 -7.23 -15.15
N SER A 130 -21.87 -5.99 -15.63
CA SER A 130 -22.84 -5.50 -16.62
C SER A 130 -22.73 -6.38 -17.89
N PRO A 131 -23.86 -6.89 -18.43
CA PRO A 131 -23.85 -7.82 -19.56
C PRO A 131 -23.35 -7.20 -20.88
N SER A 132 -23.29 -5.87 -20.95
CA SER A 132 -22.70 -5.15 -22.08
C SER A 132 -21.76 -4.03 -21.60
N PRO A 133 -20.65 -3.78 -22.32
CA PRO A 133 -19.81 -2.61 -22.08
C PRO A 133 -20.63 -1.34 -22.32
N LEU A 134 -20.73 -0.49 -21.29
CA LEU A 134 -21.46 0.79 -21.37
C LEU A 134 -20.66 1.87 -22.11
N ALA A 135 -19.34 1.75 -22.14
CA ALA A 135 -18.42 2.62 -22.85
C ALA A 135 -17.09 1.91 -23.11
N THR A 136 -16.43 2.24 -24.22
CA THR A 136 -15.03 1.88 -24.47
C THR A 136 -14.17 3.07 -24.08
N VAL A 137 -13.31 2.91 -23.07
CA VAL A 137 -12.37 3.94 -22.62
C VAL A 137 -11.00 3.62 -23.21
N THR A 138 -10.45 4.52 -24.02
CA THR A 138 -9.14 4.36 -24.68
C THR A 138 -8.08 5.35 -24.20
N SER A 139 -8.45 6.25 -23.29
CA SER A 139 -7.53 7.21 -22.67
C SER A 139 -7.83 7.34 -21.17
N PHE A 140 -6.80 7.66 -20.40
CA PHE A 140 -6.88 7.91 -18.98
C PHE A 140 -5.87 8.97 -18.59
N ASP A 141 -6.11 9.63 -17.45
CA ASP A 141 -5.15 10.54 -16.85
C ASP A 141 -4.32 9.78 -15.81
N GLU A 142 -3.00 9.87 -15.91
CA GLU A 142 -2.06 9.31 -14.95
C GLU A 142 -1.28 10.40 -14.21
N ARG A 143 -0.75 10.05 -13.04
CA ARG A 143 0.08 10.93 -12.22
C ARG A 143 1.38 10.22 -11.91
N PHE A 144 2.50 10.89 -12.14
CA PHE A 144 3.83 10.42 -11.79
C PHE A 144 4.43 11.30 -10.70
N PHE A 145 5.22 10.69 -9.82
CA PHE A 145 5.97 11.38 -8.77
C PHE A 145 7.42 10.92 -8.82
N HIS A 146 8.35 11.87 -8.70
CA HIS A 146 9.79 11.60 -8.60
C HIS A 146 10.38 12.53 -7.54
N GLU A 147 10.95 11.94 -6.49
CA GLU A 147 11.71 12.65 -5.46
C GLU A 147 12.66 11.67 -4.76
N LEU A 148 13.94 12.05 -4.69
CA LEU A 148 15.02 11.22 -4.15
C LEU A 148 15.41 11.61 -2.72
N ASP A 149 15.04 12.80 -2.24
CA ASP A 149 15.44 13.34 -0.92
C ASP A 149 16.96 13.28 -0.68
N THR A 150 17.76 13.76 -1.64
CA THR A 150 19.23 13.64 -1.59
C THR A 150 19.95 14.83 -0.96
N VAL A 151 19.31 16.01 -0.94
CA VAL A 151 19.94 17.26 -0.49
C VAL A 151 19.07 17.93 0.57
N SER A 152 19.68 18.32 1.69
CA SER A 152 19.11 19.25 2.67
C SER A 152 20.04 20.45 2.83
N PHE A 153 19.61 21.63 2.39
CA PHE A 153 20.48 22.82 2.38
C PHE A 153 20.92 23.26 3.77
N LEU A 154 20.04 23.11 4.76
CA LEU A 154 20.31 23.50 6.13
C LEU A 154 20.84 22.34 6.98
N ASN A 155 20.88 21.12 6.44
CA ASN A 155 21.12 19.87 7.20
C ASN A 155 20.29 19.81 8.50
N SER A 156 19.08 20.37 8.44
CA SER A 156 18.18 20.57 9.56
C SER A 156 16.76 20.68 9.04
N GLY A 157 15.80 20.26 9.85
CA GLY A 157 14.39 20.20 9.45
C GLY A 157 14.05 18.95 8.64
N LYS A 158 12.97 19.03 7.87
CA LYS A 158 12.39 17.93 7.09
C LYS A 158 12.26 18.25 5.61
N GLU A 159 12.85 19.35 5.18
CA GLU A 159 12.85 19.76 3.79
C GLU A 159 14.05 19.12 3.10
N TRP A 160 13.72 18.23 2.17
CA TRP A 160 14.66 17.49 1.36
C TRP A 160 14.32 17.71 -0.10
N PHE A 161 15.36 17.69 -0.92
CA PHE A 161 15.28 17.95 -2.34
C PHE A 161 16.02 16.85 -3.11
N GLY A 162 15.60 16.64 -4.34
CA GLY A 162 16.21 15.70 -5.26
C GLY A 162 17.52 16.22 -5.84
N GLU A 163 17.69 15.97 -7.12
CA GLU A 163 18.93 16.23 -7.83
C GLU A 163 19.25 17.72 -7.94
N GLU A 164 20.47 18.11 -7.59
CA GLU A 164 20.94 19.49 -7.76
C GLU A 164 21.12 19.84 -9.25
N PHE A 165 20.55 20.97 -9.67
CA PHE A 165 20.83 21.59 -10.97
C PHE A 165 21.89 22.66 -10.80
N SER A 166 23.09 22.43 -11.35
CA SER A 166 24.22 23.36 -11.19
C SER A 166 25.14 23.38 -12.40
N ALA A 167 25.69 24.56 -12.69
CA ALA A 167 26.66 24.81 -13.75
C ALA A 167 28.11 24.67 -13.29
N LEU A 168 28.34 24.30 -12.03
CA LEU A 168 29.69 24.09 -11.49
C LEU A 168 30.36 22.86 -12.14
N PRO A 169 31.70 22.81 -12.21
CA PRO A 169 32.42 21.67 -12.76
C PRO A 169 32.00 20.36 -12.09
N GLY A 170 31.63 19.35 -12.90
CA GLY A 170 31.18 18.04 -12.42
C GLY A 170 29.69 17.96 -12.02
N ARG A 171 28.94 19.06 -12.12
CA ARG A 171 27.47 19.07 -11.97
C ARG A 171 26.79 19.17 -13.34
N SER A 172 25.49 18.91 -13.39
CA SER A 172 24.70 18.96 -14.63
C SER A 172 23.45 19.81 -14.45
N LEU A 173 23.13 20.60 -15.48
CA LEU A 173 21.88 21.35 -15.62
C LEU A 173 20.77 20.53 -16.31
N THR A 174 21.07 19.32 -16.76
CA THR A 174 20.12 18.45 -17.45
C THR A 174 19.87 17.19 -16.63
N ARG A 175 18.61 16.77 -16.53
CA ARG A 175 18.18 15.49 -15.95
C ARG A 175 17.17 14.83 -16.88
N ASN A 176 17.26 13.51 -16.98
CA ASN A 176 16.33 12.69 -17.74
C ASN A 176 15.51 11.88 -16.74
N PHE A 177 14.19 12.04 -16.80
CA PHE A 177 13.25 11.28 -15.98
C PHE A 177 12.51 10.31 -16.90
N PRO A 178 12.80 9.00 -16.82
CA PRO A 178 12.03 8.01 -17.57
C PRO A 178 10.62 7.94 -16.97
N LEU A 179 9.63 8.29 -17.78
CA LEU A 179 8.22 8.06 -17.45
C LEU A 179 7.78 6.74 -18.14
N PRO A 180 6.91 5.93 -17.50
CA PRO A 180 6.33 4.71 -18.09
C PRO A 180 5.63 4.93 -19.43
#